data_AF-A0A0P9SQ43-F1
#
_entry.id   AF-A0A0P9SQ43-F1
#
_cell.length_a   1.000
_cell.length_b   1.000
_cell.length_c   1.000
_cell.angle_alpha   90.00
_cell.angle_beta   90.00
_cell.angle_gamma   90.00
#
_symmetry.space_group_name_H-M   'P 1'
#
loop_
_entity.id
_entity.type
_entity.pdbx_description
1 polymer ?
#
loop_
_entity_poly.entity_id
_entity_poly.type
_entity_poly.pdbx_seq_one_letter_code
_entity_poly.pdbx_strand_id
1 'polypeptide(L)'
;MARHHNILEEVLPTPSDRERDRRRIEKAITEYFSRGGSVQRVKADQHVNDPSLLINAEKATPLKEWPAPRAKKESTVFNETELARLLKAHCTAGSSLASAAATLGQTKKRCQTIARRYHIPFRSAAFSKTRART
;
A
#
# COMPACT_ATOMS: atom_id res chain seq x y z
N MET A 1 21.99 36.08 18.66
CA MET A 1 23.27 35.32 18.58
C MET A 1 22.94 33.84 18.57
N ALA A 2 22.62 33.27 17.41
CA ALA A 2 22.29 31.85 17.29
C ALA A 2 23.58 31.02 17.30
N ARG A 3 23.68 30.05 18.20
CA ARG A 3 24.80 29.11 18.25
C ARG A 3 24.64 28.14 17.09
N HIS A 4 25.44 28.32 16.04
CA HIS A 4 25.60 27.30 15.01
C HIS A 4 26.31 26.10 15.65
N HIS A 5 25.60 25.00 15.84
CA HIS A 5 26.24 23.73 16.15
C HIS A 5 27.04 23.33 14.91
N ASN A 6 28.37 23.47 14.97
CA ASN A 6 29.25 22.80 14.04
C ASN A 6 28.93 21.31 14.13
N ILE A 7 28.29 20.79 13.09
CA ILE A 7 28.18 19.36 12.84
C ILE A 7 29.63 18.95 12.57
N LEU A 8 30.31 18.51 13.63
CA LEU A 8 31.60 17.84 13.52
C LEU A 8 31.44 16.80 12.42
N GLU A 9 32.31 16.82 11.40
CA GLU A 9 32.32 15.84 10.33
C GLU A 9 32.27 14.44 10.96
N GLU A 10 31.08 13.83 10.99
CA GLU A 10 30.92 12.47 11.48
C GLU A 10 31.63 11.59 10.47
N VAL A 11 32.87 11.22 10.81
CA VAL A 11 33.69 10.30 10.02
C VAL A 11 32.89 9.01 9.88
N LEU A 12 32.40 8.77 8.67
CA LEU A 12 31.60 7.59 8.39
C LEU A 12 32.43 6.33 8.70
N PRO A 13 31.85 5.29 9.33
CA PRO A 13 32.57 4.08 9.68
C PRO A 13 33.21 3.46 8.44
N THR A 14 34.52 3.19 8.54
CA THR A 14 35.25 2.56 7.44
C THR A 14 34.80 1.09 7.27
N PRO A 15 35.02 0.47 6.10
CA PRO A 15 34.70 -0.94 5.89
C PRO A 15 35.35 -1.88 6.92
N SER A 16 36.53 -1.54 7.43
CA SER A 16 37.23 -2.30 8.48
C SER A 16 36.49 -2.25 9.81
N ASP A 17 35.93 -1.10 10.18
CA ASP A 17 35.20 -0.92 11.44
C ASP A 17 33.91 -1.74 11.42
N ARG A 18 33.21 -1.74 10.28
CA ARG A 18 31.99 -2.56 10.07
C ARG A 18 32.26 -4.05 10.19
N GLU A 19 33.40 -4.53 9.68
CA GLU A 19 33.78 -5.94 9.78
C GLU A 19 34.15 -6.34 11.21
N ARG A 20 34.80 -5.44 11.97
CA ARG A 20 35.05 -5.66 13.40
C ARG A 20 33.75 -5.75 14.19
N ASP A 21 32.81 -4.86 13.91
CA ASP A 21 31.48 -4.89 14.54
C ASP A 21 30.71 -6.15 14.18
N ARG A 22 30.76 -6.59 12.92
CA ARG A 22 30.13 -7.86 12.48
C ARG A 22 30.63 -9.04 13.31
N ARG A 23 31.94 -9.18 13.46
CA ARG A 23 32.55 -10.27 14.26
C ARG A 23 32.17 -10.19 15.74
N ARG A 24 32.11 -8.97 16.29
CA ARG A 24 31.69 -8.75 17.69
C ARG A 24 30.24 -9.18 17.91
N ILE A 25 29.35 -8.82 16.98
CA ILE A 25 27.94 -9.20 17.01
C ILE A 25 27.78 -10.72 16.89
N GLU A 26 28.48 -11.36 15.96
CA GLU A 26 28.44 -12.84 15.79
C GLU A 26 28.86 -13.58 17.05
N LYS A 27 29.94 -13.14 17.70
CA LYS A 27 30.40 -13.72 18.97
C LYS A 27 29.34 -13.56 20.06
N ALA A 28 28.76 -12.37 20.21
CA ALA A 28 27.75 -12.10 21.21
C ALA A 28 26.46 -12.90 20.99
N ILE A 29 26.04 -13.05 19.74
CA ILE A 29 24.87 -13.87 19.35
C ILE A 29 25.12 -15.34 19.72
N THR A 30 26.30 -15.86 19.42
CA THR A 30 26.66 -17.25 19.73
C THR A 30 26.64 -17.48 21.23
N GLU A 31 27.25 -16.58 22.02
CA GLU A 31 27.24 -16.66 23.48
C GLU A 31 25.82 -16.58 24.07
N TYR A 32 24.97 -15.71 23.53
CA TYR A 32 23.58 -15.59 23.96
C TYR A 32 22.79 -16.89 23.72
N PHE A 33 22.99 -17.55 22.57
CA PHE A 33 22.39 -18.85 22.30
C PHE A 33 22.94 -19.94 23.21
N SER A 34 24.25 -19.96 23.49
CA SER A 34 24.85 -20.93 24.41
C SER A 34 24.34 -20.81 25.85
N ARG A 35 23.90 -19.61 26.26
CA ARG A 35 23.26 -19.37 27.57
C ARG A 35 21.75 -19.70 27.59
N GLY A 36 21.22 -20.26 26.50
CA GLY A 36 19.80 -20.63 26.38
C GLY A 36 18.88 -19.50 25.92
N GLY A 37 19.42 -18.36 25.50
CA GLY A 37 18.65 -17.27 24.90
C GLY A 37 18.12 -17.65 23.51
N SER A 38 17.01 -17.04 23.09
CA SER A 38 16.49 -17.18 21.73
C SER A 38 16.26 -15.82 21.08
N VAL A 39 16.45 -15.74 19.76
CA VAL A 39 16.28 -14.52 18.96
C VAL A 39 15.06 -14.70 18.08
N GLN A 40 14.00 -13.93 18.33
CA GLN A 40 12.83 -13.91 17.48
C GLN A 40 13.05 -12.94 16.32
N ARG A 41 13.01 -13.43 15.08
CA ARG A 41 13.00 -12.57 13.90
C ARG A 41 11.61 -11.96 13.76
N VAL A 42 11.46 -10.74 14.25
CA VAL A 42 10.27 -9.94 14.00
C VAL A 42 10.33 -9.51 12.54
N LYS A 43 9.31 -9.86 11.76
CA LYS A 43 9.16 -9.32 10.40
C LYS A 43 9.06 -7.81 10.54
N ALA A 44 9.80 -7.06 9.74
CA ALA A 44 9.55 -5.63 9.63
C ALA A 44 8.10 -5.49 9.13
N ASP A 45 7.18 -5.16 10.03
CA ASP A 45 5.84 -4.77 9.63
C ASP A 45 6.03 -3.57 8.72
N GLN A 46 5.72 -3.84 7.44
CA GLN A 46 5.57 -2.93 6.33
C GLN A 46 5.97 -1.50 6.69
N HIS A 47 7.23 -1.16 6.41
CA HIS A 47 7.67 0.23 6.41
C HIS A 47 6.67 0.98 5.52
N VAL A 48 5.79 1.77 6.14
CA VAL A 48 4.88 2.65 5.41
C VAL A 48 5.83 3.56 4.65
N ASN A 49 5.84 3.34 3.34
CA ASN A 49 6.75 3.97 2.39
C ASN A 49 6.23 5.38 2.10
N ASP A 50 5.87 6.11 3.16
CA ASP A 50 5.58 7.53 3.09
C ASP A 50 6.92 8.25 3.29
N PRO A 51 7.47 8.91 2.26
CA PRO A 51 8.57 9.84 2.47
C PRO A 51 8.01 11.04 3.22
N SER A 52 7.95 10.96 4.56
CA SER A 52 7.45 12.04 5.43
C SER A 52 8.48 13.16 5.64
N LEU A 53 9.25 13.51 4.61
CA LEU A 53 10.17 14.65 4.64
C LEU A 53 9.99 15.49 3.37
N LEU A 54 8.96 16.34 3.37
CA LEU A 54 8.82 17.44 2.42
C LEU A 54 9.79 18.56 2.80
N ILE A 55 11.03 18.48 2.31
CA ILE A 55 11.96 19.61 2.36
C ILE A 55 11.64 20.51 1.16
N ASN A 56 10.99 21.64 1.42
CA ASN A 56 10.56 22.71 0.51
C ASN A 56 9.22 22.47 -0.23
N ALA A 57 8.12 22.95 0.36
CA ALA A 57 6.77 22.95 -0.23
C ALA A 57 6.60 23.89 -1.44
N GLU A 58 7.56 24.77 -1.71
CA GLU A 58 7.39 25.91 -2.62
C GLU A 58 7.59 25.57 -4.11
N LYS A 59 8.07 24.37 -4.42
CA LYS A 59 8.38 23.93 -5.80
C LYS A 59 7.69 22.62 -6.21
N ALA A 60 6.65 22.20 -5.50
CA ALA A 60 5.81 21.09 -5.95
C ALA A 60 4.69 21.63 -6.84
N THR A 61 4.98 21.81 -8.13
CA THR A 61 3.91 21.87 -9.14
C THR A 61 3.07 20.59 -9.03
N PRO A 62 1.74 20.65 -9.22
CA PRO A 62 0.91 19.46 -9.13
C PRO A 62 1.23 18.56 -10.33
N LEU A 63 2.18 17.65 -10.14
CA LEU A 63 2.41 16.52 -11.03
C LEU A 63 1.14 15.68 -10.97
N LYS A 64 0.27 15.93 -11.95
CA LYS A 64 -0.75 15.04 -12.53
C LYS A 64 -0.77 13.70 -11.81
N GLU A 65 -1.73 13.55 -10.90
CA GLU A 65 -1.98 12.38 -10.05
C GLU A 65 -1.51 11.08 -10.74
N TRP A 66 -0.36 10.58 -10.28
CA TRP A 66 0.08 9.24 -10.67
C TRP A 66 -0.96 8.27 -10.10
N PRO A 67 -1.68 7.49 -10.91
CA PRO A 67 -2.63 6.54 -10.36
C PRO A 67 -1.82 5.56 -9.52
N ALA A 68 -2.20 5.40 -8.25
CA ALA A 68 -1.59 4.46 -7.32
C ALA A 68 -1.28 3.13 -8.00
N PRO A 69 -0.14 2.47 -7.71
CA PRO A 69 0.11 1.12 -8.19
C PRO A 69 -1.04 0.26 -7.68
N ARG A 70 -1.95 -0.12 -8.57
CA ARG A 70 -3.02 -1.04 -8.23
C ARG A 70 -2.32 -2.34 -7.93
N ALA A 71 -2.14 -2.64 -6.64
CA ALA A 71 -1.78 -3.97 -6.18
C ALA A 71 -2.58 -4.96 -7.01
N LYS A 72 -1.89 -5.84 -7.73
CA LYS A 72 -2.54 -6.90 -8.52
C LYS A 72 -3.30 -7.74 -7.51
N LYS A 73 -4.57 -7.41 -7.30
CA LYS A 73 -5.48 -8.21 -6.48
C LYS A 73 -5.53 -9.57 -7.13
N GLU A 74 -5.15 -10.59 -6.35
CA GLU A 74 -5.34 -11.98 -6.70
C GLU A 74 -6.76 -12.14 -7.26
N SER A 75 -6.88 -12.75 -8.43
CA SER A 75 -8.17 -12.96 -9.07
C SER A 75 -8.95 -13.99 -8.27
N THR A 76 -9.66 -13.54 -7.23
CA THR A 76 -10.50 -14.40 -6.41
C THR A 76 -11.56 -15.03 -7.32
N VAL A 77 -11.57 -16.35 -7.41
CA VAL A 77 -12.54 -17.08 -8.25
C VAL A 77 -13.87 -17.12 -7.51
N PHE A 78 -14.73 -16.14 -7.76
CA PHE A 78 -16.10 -16.12 -7.21
C PHE A 78 -17.03 -17.02 -8.01
N ASN A 79 -17.94 -17.70 -7.31
CA ASN A 79 -19.12 -18.29 -7.92
C ASN A 79 -20.04 -17.19 -8.48
N GLU A 80 -20.85 -17.48 -9.50
CA GLU A 80 -21.71 -16.48 -10.14
C GLU A 80 -22.71 -15.84 -9.17
N THR A 81 -23.28 -16.64 -8.26
CA THR A 81 -24.25 -16.20 -7.26
C THR A 81 -23.62 -15.30 -6.20
N GLU A 82 -22.41 -15.63 -5.75
CA GLU A 82 -21.64 -14.83 -4.81
C GLU A 82 -21.23 -13.50 -5.43
N LEU A 83 -20.76 -13.54 -6.67
CA LEU A 83 -20.40 -12.34 -7.43
C LEU A 83 -21.62 -11.42 -7.62
N ALA A 84 -22.80 -11.97 -7.87
CA ALA A 84 -24.04 -11.19 -7.93
C ALA A 84 -24.39 -10.53 -6.58
N ARG A 85 -24.24 -11.24 -5.46
CA ARG A 85 -24.48 -10.71 -4.11
C ARG A 85 -23.54 -9.54 -3.79
N LEU A 86 -22.26 -9.69 -4.08
CA LEU A 86 -21.25 -8.64 -3.87
C LEU A 86 -21.50 -7.44 -4.78
N LEU A 87 -21.85 -7.66 -6.04
CA LEU A 87 -22.22 -6.58 -6.96
C LEU A 87 -23.46 -5.81 -6.48
N LYS A 88 -24.47 -6.49 -5.91
CA LYS A 88 -25.62 -5.82 -5.29
C LYS A 88 -25.20 -4.94 -4.11
N ALA A 89 -24.36 -5.44 -3.21
CA ALA A 89 -23.87 -4.68 -2.05
C ALA A 89 -23.11 -3.40 -2.48
N HIS A 90 -22.25 -3.52 -3.49
CA HIS A 90 -21.55 -2.36 -4.05
C HIS A 90 -22.51 -1.38 -4.75
N CYS A 91 -23.53 -1.89 -5.44
CA CYS A 91 -24.55 -1.07 -6.08
C CYS A 91 -25.37 -0.27 -5.05
N THR A 92 -25.78 -0.90 -3.93
CA THR A 92 -26.48 -0.22 -2.83
C THR A 92 -25.60 0.80 -2.12
N ALA A 93 -24.28 0.54 -2.03
CA ALA A 93 -23.31 1.51 -1.56
C ALA A 93 -23.06 2.69 -2.54
N GLY A 94 -23.69 2.67 -3.72
CA GLY A 94 -23.54 3.72 -4.73
C GLY A 94 -22.25 3.63 -5.56
N SER A 95 -21.53 2.51 -5.48
CA SER A 95 -20.34 2.27 -6.30
C SER A 95 -20.72 2.08 -7.78
N SER A 96 -19.88 2.57 -8.69
CA SER A 96 -20.03 2.28 -10.11
C SER A 96 -19.62 0.84 -10.43
N LEU A 97 -20.13 0.28 -11.53
CA LEU A 97 -19.77 -1.07 -11.97
C LEU A 97 -18.25 -1.23 -12.22
N ALA A 98 -17.59 -0.17 -12.69
CA ALA A 98 -16.15 -0.17 -12.90
C ALA A 98 -15.37 -0.20 -11.57
N SER A 99 -15.83 0.56 -10.57
CA SER A 99 -15.25 0.55 -9.22
C SER A 99 -15.46 -0.79 -8.55
N ALA A 100 -16.66 -1.36 -8.61
CA ALA A 100 -16.96 -2.67 -8.05
C ALA A 100 -16.11 -3.79 -8.68
N ALA A 101 -15.97 -3.80 -10.02
CA ALA A 101 -15.13 -4.77 -10.72
C ALA A 101 -13.65 -4.68 -10.32
N ALA A 102 -13.12 -3.45 -10.15
CA ALA A 102 -11.75 -3.23 -9.68
C ALA A 102 -11.56 -3.66 -8.22
N THR A 103 -12.57 -3.44 -7.36
CA THR A 103 -12.52 -3.87 -5.97
C THR A 103 -12.51 -5.39 -5.83
N LEU A 104 -13.30 -6.07 -6.66
CA LEU A 104 -13.46 -7.53 -6.68
C LEU A 104 -12.41 -8.27 -7.53
N GLY A 105 -11.48 -7.55 -8.18
CA GLY A 105 -10.46 -8.18 -9.04
C GLY A 105 -11.03 -8.93 -10.24
N GLN A 106 -12.20 -8.53 -10.74
CA GLN A 106 -12.91 -9.20 -11.84
C GLN A 106 -12.90 -8.36 -13.12
N THR A 107 -13.06 -9.04 -14.27
CA THR A 107 -13.15 -8.33 -15.55
C THR A 107 -14.48 -7.58 -15.66
N LYS A 108 -14.45 -6.38 -16.23
CA LYS A 108 -15.65 -5.53 -16.43
C LYS A 108 -16.74 -6.26 -17.22
N LYS A 109 -16.36 -7.03 -18.26
CA LYS A 109 -17.29 -7.81 -19.08
C LYS A 109 -18.04 -8.85 -18.24
N ARG A 110 -17.33 -9.61 -17.38
CA ARG A 110 -17.94 -10.63 -16.51
C ARG A 110 -18.94 -10.01 -15.52
N CYS A 111 -18.54 -8.93 -14.84
CA CYS A 111 -19.43 -8.22 -13.92
C CYS A 111 -20.66 -7.64 -14.64
N GLN A 112 -20.51 -7.14 -15.87
CA GLN A 112 -21.62 -6.61 -16.67
C GLN A 112 -22.63 -7.70 -17.08
N THR A 113 -22.16 -8.86 -17.51
CA THR A 113 -23.04 -9.99 -17.87
C THR A 113 -23.84 -10.46 -16.64
N ILE A 114 -23.18 -10.60 -15.49
CA ILE A 114 -23.84 -11.01 -14.24
C ILE A 114 -24.81 -9.92 -13.76
N ALA A 115 -24.42 -8.65 -13.77
CA ALA A 115 -25.31 -7.56 -13.39
C ALA A 115 -26.58 -7.51 -14.25
N ARG A 116 -26.47 -7.79 -15.56
CA ARG A 116 -27.63 -7.91 -16.46
C ARG A 116 -28.50 -9.13 -16.13
N ARG A 117 -27.89 -10.31 -15.96
CA ARG A 117 -28.59 -11.56 -15.64
C ARG A 117 -29.38 -11.47 -14.34
N TYR A 118 -28.83 -10.78 -13.33
CA TYR A 118 -29.44 -10.62 -12.01
C TYR A 118 -30.15 -9.26 -11.81
N HIS A 119 -30.38 -8.50 -12.89
CA HIS A 119 -31.05 -7.19 -12.89
C HIS A 119 -30.54 -6.21 -11.83
N ILE A 120 -29.22 -6.09 -11.68
CA ILE A 120 -28.57 -5.17 -10.73
C ILE A 120 -28.49 -3.76 -11.35
N PRO A 121 -29.17 -2.74 -10.80
CA PRO A 121 -29.31 -1.43 -11.43
C PRO A 121 -28.11 -0.52 -11.16
N PHE A 122 -26.94 -0.84 -11.72
CA PHE A 122 -25.79 0.06 -11.64
C PHE A 122 -26.08 1.37 -12.39
N ARG A 123 -25.82 2.51 -11.73
CA ARG A 123 -25.88 3.83 -12.37
C ARG A 123 -24.91 3.86 -13.54
N SER A 124 -25.41 4.14 -14.74
CA SER A 124 -24.56 4.35 -15.90
C SER A 124 -23.77 5.65 -15.75
N ALA A 125 -22.60 5.71 -16.37
CA ALA A 125 -21.76 6.91 -16.37
C ALA A 125 -22.46 8.16 -16.98
N ALA A 126 -23.60 7.98 -17.65
CA ALA A 126 -24.41 9.06 -18.16
C ALA A 126 -25.13 9.87 -17.04
N PHE A 127 -25.37 9.27 -15.87
CA PHE A 127 -26.13 9.91 -14.77
C PHE A 127 -25.26 10.38 -13.59
N SER A 128 -23.93 10.33 -13.69
CA SER A 128 -23.04 10.68 -12.57
C SER A 128 -22.74 12.19 -12.43
N LYS A 129 -23.25 13.04 -13.32
CA LYS A 129 -22.95 14.49 -13.30
C LYS A 129 -23.68 15.28 -12.21
N THR A 130 -24.59 14.68 -11.45
CA THR A 130 -25.47 15.42 -10.53
C THR A 130 -24.89 15.64 -9.12
N ARG A 131 -23.71 15.11 -8.77
CA ARG A 131 -23.16 15.19 -7.40
C ARG A 131 -21.92 16.07 -7.22
N ALA A 132 -21.49 16.80 -8.26
CA ALA A 132 -20.32 17.69 -8.19
C ALA A 132 -20.73 19.16 -7.99
N ARG A 133 -21.68 19.42 -7.08
CA ARG A 133 -22.08 20.79 -6.73
C ARG A 133 -22.59 20.84 -5.29
N THR A 134 -21.64 20.85 -4.36
CA THR A 134 -21.78 21.38 -2.99
C THR A 134 -20.40 21.83 -2.56
#